data_AF-A0A1T5CZT2-F1
#
_entry.id   AF-A0A1T5CZT2-F1
#
_cell.length_a   1.000
_cell.length_b   1.000
_cell.length_c   1.000
_cell.angle_alpha   90.00
_cell.angle_beta   90.00
_cell.angle_gamma   90.00
#
_symmetry.space_group_name_H-M   'P 1'
#
loop_
_entity.id
_entity.type
_entity.pdbx_description
1 polymer ?
#
loop_
_entity_poly.entity_id
_entity_poly.type
_entity_poly.pdbx_seq_one_letter_code
_entity_poly.pdbx_strand_id
1 'polypeptide(L)'
;MQKQFVKPQVKDIVFDRKQKFEGRVSYINFQNKTAKIEVIVDTNKELQQRTTELVESKLYDLIVLEKHPRKEFDKNRHFTLVKEFQSAFNHPVAEKPTAIGAERGLKRTIWVGEELVEFLHACSKDKEQFAKLYYAFLEGLGEAYKKSLATNFIQDNTERIVAMADALIDSDYFLKGSFVELGVLPQQLFEIVHASNMSKLFTDENGKKHPKYREDGKVLKSPEFFPPEQKLKEEVLRQAQA
;
A
#
# COMPACT_ATOMS: atom_id res chain seq x y z
N MET A 1 -15.80 10.40 -40.10
CA MET A 1 -15.33 10.03 -38.74
C MET A 1 -14.64 11.22 -38.11
N GLN A 2 -15.25 11.85 -37.09
CA GLN A 2 -14.57 12.87 -36.29
C GLN A 2 -13.42 12.21 -35.54
N LYS A 3 -12.18 12.65 -35.78
CA LYS A 3 -11.01 12.19 -35.03
C LYS A 3 -11.21 12.60 -33.56
N GLN A 4 -11.49 11.61 -32.71
CA GLN A 4 -11.68 11.80 -31.28
C GLN A 4 -10.42 12.42 -30.70
N PHE A 5 -10.51 13.63 -30.14
CA PHE A 5 -9.38 14.31 -29.52
C PHE A 5 -9.05 13.58 -28.21
N VAL A 6 -8.10 12.64 -28.27
CA VAL A 6 -7.61 11.92 -27.09
C VAL A 6 -6.46 12.72 -26.50
N LYS A 7 -6.57 13.12 -25.22
CA LYS A 7 -5.52 13.86 -24.52
C LYS A 7 -4.29 12.95 -24.29
N PRO A 8 -3.08 13.34 -24.70
CA PRO A 8 -1.86 12.58 -24.42
C PRO A 8 -1.54 12.57 -22.92
N GLN A 9 -0.81 11.55 -22.48
CA GLN A 9 -0.31 11.36 -21.13
C GLN A 9 1.21 11.19 -21.14
N VAL A 10 1.84 11.38 -19.97
CA VAL A 10 3.28 11.10 -19.82
C VAL A 10 3.55 9.64 -20.13
N LYS A 11 4.61 9.40 -20.91
CA LYS A 11 5.04 8.14 -21.53
C LYS A 11 4.26 7.65 -22.75
N ASP A 12 3.17 8.30 -23.16
CA ASP A 12 2.53 7.98 -24.44
C ASP A 12 3.51 8.22 -25.59
N ILE A 13 3.42 7.41 -26.65
CA ILE A 13 4.09 7.68 -27.91
C ILE A 13 3.16 8.56 -28.74
N VAL A 14 3.68 9.71 -29.18
CA VAL A 14 2.91 10.74 -29.88
C VAL A 14 3.60 11.16 -31.17
N PHE A 15 2.79 11.62 -32.12
CA PHE A 15 3.24 12.27 -33.34
C PHE A 15 2.83 13.75 -33.34
N ASP A 16 3.78 14.65 -33.51
CA ASP A 16 3.50 16.08 -33.70
C ASP A 16 3.15 16.34 -35.17
N ARG A 17 1.89 16.69 -35.45
CA ARG A 17 1.43 16.93 -36.83
C ARG A 17 2.04 18.17 -37.48
N LYS A 18 2.48 19.15 -36.68
CA LYS A 18 3.02 20.42 -37.15
C LYS A 18 4.52 20.31 -37.38
N GLN A 19 5.24 19.77 -36.41
CA GLN A 19 6.70 19.63 -36.44
C GLN A 19 7.18 18.33 -37.09
N LYS A 20 6.27 17.38 -37.37
CA LYS A 20 6.50 16.15 -38.15
C LYS A 20 7.52 15.18 -37.54
N PHE A 21 7.48 15.01 -36.22
CA PHE A 21 8.28 13.99 -35.53
C PHE A 21 7.42 13.09 -34.64
N GLU A 22 7.96 11.92 -34.33
CA GLU A 22 7.45 11.00 -33.32
C GLU A 22 8.34 11.02 -32.08
N GLY A 23 7.76 10.85 -30.91
CA GLY A 23 8.53 10.67 -29.70
C GLY A 23 7.66 10.32 -28.50
N ARG A 24 8.32 10.18 -27.35
CA ARG A 24 7.66 9.81 -26.09
C ARG A 24 7.39 11.05 -25.26
N VAL A 25 6.16 11.21 -24.77
CA VAL A 25 5.84 12.33 -23.87
C VAL A 25 6.64 12.17 -22.57
N SER A 26 7.51 13.13 -22.26
CA SER A 26 8.27 13.15 -21.00
C SER A 26 7.57 13.97 -19.92
N TYR A 27 6.93 15.08 -20.32
CA TYR A 27 6.26 16.00 -19.41
C TYR A 27 5.09 16.72 -20.08
N ILE A 28 4.05 17.06 -19.32
CA ILE A 28 2.90 17.85 -19.80
C ILE A 28 2.69 19.06 -18.89
N ASN A 29 2.60 20.25 -19.49
CA ASN A 29 2.17 21.48 -18.84
C ASN A 29 0.73 21.81 -19.28
N PHE A 30 -0.23 21.58 -18.37
CA PHE A 30 -1.64 21.85 -18.66
C PHE A 30 -2.00 23.33 -18.66
N GLN A 31 -1.26 24.18 -17.94
CA GLN A 31 -1.49 25.63 -17.93
C GLN A 31 -1.15 26.24 -19.29
N ASN A 32 0.00 25.86 -19.86
CA ASN A 32 0.50 26.40 -21.13
C ASN A 32 0.08 25.58 -22.35
N LYS A 33 -0.65 24.48 -22.14
CA LYS A 33 -1.07 23.51 -23.15
C LYS A 33 0.10 23.01 -24.01
N THR A 34 1.24 22.72 -23.37
CA THR A 34 2.44 22.17 -24.02
C THR A 34 2.84 20.82 -23.42
N ALA A 35 3.65 20.07 -24.16
CA ALA A 35 4.33 18.87 -23.68
C ALA A 35 5.79 18.88 -24.13
N LYS A 36 6.67 18.31 -23.31
CA LYS A 36 8.04 17.98 -23.72
C LYS A 36 8.08 16.54 -24.20
N ILE A 37 8.60 16.33 -25.41
CA ILE A 37 8.65 15.04 -26.10
C ILE A 37 10.11 14.62 -26.23
N GLU A 38 10.43 13.42 -25.76
CA GLU A 38 11.71 12.75 -26.03
C GLU A 38 11.70 12.20 -27.45
N VAL A 39 12.50 12.82 -28.32
CA VAL A 39 12.66 12.44 -29.73
C VAL A 39 14.03 11.80 -29.90
N ILE A 40 14.08 10.66 -30.59
CA ILE A 40 15.36 9.98 -30.89
C ILE A 40 16.03 10.74 -32.03
N VAL A 41 17.23 11.27 -31.78
CA VAL A 41 18.03 12.02 -32.77
C VAL A 41 19.16 11.18 -33.36
N ASP A 42 19.65 10.18 -32.63
CA ASP A 42 20.66 9.25 -33.12
C ASP A 42 20.51 7.87 -32.48
N THR A 43 20.96 6.82 -33.17
CA THR A 43 20.94 5.44 -32.68
C THR A 43 22.25 4.75 -33.03
N ASN A 44 23.05 4.46 -31.99
CA ASN A 44 24.21 3.60 -32.12
C ASN A 44 23.75 2.13 -32.03
N LYS A 45 23.72 1.45 -33.18
CA LYS A 45 23.27 0.06 -33.29
C LYS A 45 24.24 -0.95 -32.67
N GLU A 46 25.54 -0.65 -32.64
CA GLU A 46 26.55 -1.54 -32.06
C GLU A 46 26.48 -1.55 -30.53
N LEU A 47 26.24 -0.39 -29.91
CA LEU A 47 26.13 -0.24 -28.45
C LEU A 47 24.69 -0.38 -27.93
N GLN A 48 23.71 -0.56 -28.81
CA GLN A 48 22.28 -0.51 -28.49
C GLN A 48 21.87 0.78 -27.75
N GLN A 49 22.53 1.90 -28.04
CA GLN A 49 22.29 3.19 -27.38
C GLN A 49 21.50 4.12 -28.30
N ARG A 50 20.65 4.95 -27.68
CA ARG A 50 19.86 5.97 -28.37
C ARG A 50 20.17 7.32 -27.75
N THR A 51 20.44 8.31 -28.58
CA THR A 51 20.54 9.71 -28.17
C THR A 51 19.19 10.36 -28.38
N THR A 52 18.69 11.05 -27.35
CA THR A 52 17.38 11.69 -27.40
C THR A 52 17.48 13.17 -27.04
N GLU A 53 16.63 13.98 -27.65
CA GLU A 53 16.44 15.39 -27.30
C GLU A 53 15.02 15.65 -26.80
N LEU A 54 14.87 16.67 -25.96
CA LEU A 54 13.56 17.13 -25.49
C LEU A 54 13.06 18.27 -26.38
N VAL A 55 12.02 17.99 -27.14
CA VAL A 55 11.36 18.98 -28.01
C VAL A 55 10.03 19.41 -27.40
N GLU A 56 9.74 20.71 -27.37
CA GLU A 56 8.45 21.21 -26.90
C GLU A 56 7.41 21.23 -28.04
N SER A 57 6.22 20.70 -27.76
CA SER A 57 5.08 20.65 -28.67
C SER A 57 3.81 21.19 -28.02
N LYS A 58 2.90 21.75 -28.82
CA LYS A 58 1.57 22.13 -28.35
C LYS A 58 0.69 20.88 -28.26
N LEU A 59 -0.08 20.75 -27.18
CA LEU A 59 -0.91 19.56 -26.94
C LEU A 59 -1.93 19.29 -28.06
N TYR A 60 -2.41 20.33 -28.74
CA TYR A 60 -3.37 20.19 -29.84
C TYR A 60 -2.73 19.75 -31.17
N ASP A 61 -1.41 19.86 -31.31
CA ASP A 61 -0.69 19.38 -32.50
C ASP A 61 -0.38 17.88 -32.42
N LEU A 62 -0.39 17.31 -31.20
CA LEU A 62 -0.08 15.91 -30.92
C LEU A 62 -1.22 14.95 -31.29
N ILE A 63 -0.85 13.82 -31.90
CA ILE A 63 -1.68 12.61 -32.02
C ILE A 63 -1.06 11.54 -31.14
N VAL A 64 -1.85 10.88 -30.29
CA VAL A 64 -1.40 9.68 -29.57
C VAL A 64 -1.35 8.50 -30.54
N LEU A 65 -0.17 7.93 -30.76
CA LEU A 65 0.06 6.74 -31.57
C LEU A 65 -0.08 5.47 -30.72
N GLU A 66 0.57 5.45 -29.56
CA GLU A 66 0.53 4.35 -28.60
C GLU A 66 0.31 4.91 -27.19
N LYS A 67 -0.66 4.33 -26.47
CA LYS A 67 -0.86 4.68 -25.06
C LYS A 67 0.11 3.91 -24.20
N HIS A 68 0.78 4.61 -23.31
CA HIS A 68 1.42 3.92 -22.21
C HIS A 68 0.32 3.25 -21.37
N PRO A 69 0.42 1.95 -21.07
CA PRO A 69 -0.56 1.28 -20.24
C PRO A 69 -0.64 2.03 -18.90
N ARG A 70 -1.85 2.47 -18.52
CA ARG A 70 -2.05 2.95 -17.15
C ARG A 70 -1.74 1.77 -16.25
N LYS A 71 -0.81 1.93 -15.29
CA LYS A 71 -0.88 1.07 -14.10
C LYS A 71 -2.26 1.34 -13.52
N GLU A 72 -3.14 0.35 -13.58
CA GLU A 72 -4.44 0.45 -12.96
C GLU A 72 -4.19 0.80 -11.48
N PHE A 73 -4.77 1.91 -11.04
CA PHE A 73 -4.62 2.33 -9.66
C PHE A 73 -5.44 1.36 -8.81
N ASP A 74 -4.76 0.48 -8.09
CA ASP A 74 -5.40 -0.44 -7.16
C ASP A 74 -5.99 0.36 -6.00
N LYS A 75 -7.30 0.60 -6.06
CA LYS A 75 -8.05 1.33 -5.03
C LYS A 75 -7.99 0.65 -3.66
N ASN A 76 -7.65 -0.65 -3.63
CA ASN A 76 -7.56 -1.46 -2.43
C ASN A 76 -6.12 -1.91 -2.16
N ARG A 77 -5.13 -1.08 -2.51
CA ARG A 77 -3.70 -1.43 -2.46
C ARG A 77 -3.28 -2.12 -1.16
N HIS A 78 -3.65 -1.58 0.00
CA HIS A 78 -3.31 -2.19 1.29
C HIS A 78 -3.90 -3.60 1.43
N PHE A 79 -5.18 -3.79 1.04
CA PHE A 79 -5.82 -5.11 1.06
C PHE A 79 -5.10 -6.10 0.14
N THR A 80 -4.75 -5.69 -1.08
CA THR A 80 -4.04 -6.54 -2.05
C THR A 80 -2.67 -6.97 -1.53
N LEU A 81 -1.91 -6.05 -0.91
CA LEU A 81 -0.62 -6.36 -0.29
C LEU A 81 -0.78 -7.36 0.87
N VAL A 82 -1.78 -7.19 1.73
CA VAL A 82 -2.04 -8.14 2.83
C VAL A 82 -2.49 -9.50 2.29
N LYS A 83 -3.31 -9.54 1.23
CA LYS A 83 -3.70 -10.80 0.56
C LYS A 83 -2.48 -11.51 -0.03
N GLU A 84 -1.57 -10.77 -0.67
CA GLU A 84 -0.29 -11.30 -1.16
C GLU A 84 0.53 -11.92 -0.01
N PHE A 85 0.72 -11.18 1.08
CA PHE A 85 1.42 -11.69 2.25
C PHE A 85 0.74 -12.94 2.82
N GLN A 86 -0.57 -12.91 3.04
CA GLN A 86 -1.28 -14.07 3.59
C GLN A 86 -1.16 -15.30 2.69
N SER A 87 -1.23 -15.11 1.37
CA SER A 87 -1.08 -16.20 0.41
C SER A 87 0.34 -16.77 0.43
N ALA A 88 1.36 -15.91 0.45
CA ALA A 88 2.76 -16.32 0.46
C ALA A 88 3.17 -17.02 1.77
N PHE A 89 2.54 -16.66 2.88
CA PHE A 89 2.80 -17.22 4.21
C PHE A 89 1.71 -18.20 4.67
N ASN A 90 1.01 -18.85 3.73
CA ASN A 90 0.03 -19.92 4.00
C ASN A 90 -0.97 -19.57 5.12
N HIS A 91 -1.36 -18.30 5.22
CA HIS A 91 -2.38 -17.83 6.13
C HIS A 91 -3.76 -17.94 5.47
N PRO A 92 -4.85 -18.02 6.25
CA PRO A 92 -6.20 -18.08 5.70
C PRO A 92 -6.51 -16.87 4.79
N VAL A 93 -6.98 -17.17 3.58
CA VAL A 93 -7.47 -16.21 2.58
C VAL A 93 -8.83 -16.69 2.09
N ALA A 94 -9.81 -15.80 2.01
CA ALA A 94 -11.15 -16.12 1.50
C ALA A 94 -11.37 -15.44 0.15
N GLU A 95 -11.94 -16.17 -0.81
CA GLU A 95 -12.28 -15.64 -2.15
C GLU A 95 -13.65 -14.95 -2.19
N LYS A 96 -14.49 -15.15 -1.15
CA LYS A 96 -15.78 -14.49 -0.98
C LYS A 96 -16.00 -14.13 0.49
N PRO A 97 -16.91 -13.18 0.81
CA PRO A 97 -17.21 -12.83 2.20
C PRO A 97 -17.51 -14.07 3.03
N THR A 98 -16.74 -14.27 4.11
CA THR A 98 -16.75 -15.48 4.93
C THR A 98 -16.52 -15.08 6.39
N ALA A 99 -17.35 -15.59 7.29
CA ALA A 99 -17.23 -15.26 8.72
C ALA A 99 -15.92 -15.83 9.29
N ILE A 100 -15.24 -15.04 10.11
CA ILE A 100 -14.05 -15.52 10.84
C ILE A 100 -14.52 -16.31 12.06
N GLY A 101 -13.98 -17.51 12.27
CA GLY A 101 -14.26 -18.32 13.46
C GLY A 101 -13.73 -17.67 14.74
N ALA A 102 -14.36 -17.94 15.88
CA ALA A 102 -14.10 -17.25 17.15
C ALA A 102 -12.61 -17.27 17.57
N GLU A 103 -11.95 -18.43 17.54
CA GLU A 103 -10.53 -18.55 17.89
C GLU A 103 -9.62 -17.74 16.96
N ARG A 104 -9.92 -17.75 15.65
CA ARG A 104 -9.14 -16.96 14.69
C ARG A 104 -9.40 -15.48 14.86
N GLY A 105 -10.64 -15.09 15.15
CA GLY A 105 -11.02 -13.72 15.51
C GLY A 105 -10.20 -13.23 16.69
N LEU A 106 -10.20 -13.98 17.81
CA LEU A 106 -9.42 -13.67 19.00
C LEU A 106 -7.93 -13.49 18.68
N LYS A 107 -7.31 -14.43 17.95
CA LYS A 107 -5.89 -14.32 17.57
C LYS A 107 -5.61 -13.03 16.78
N ARG A 108 -6.47 -12.67 15.83
CA ARG A 108 -6.31 -11.43 15.05
C ARG A 108 -6.48 -10.18 15.92
N THR A 109 -7.45 -10.18 16.84
CA THR A 109 -7.68 -9.08 17.76
C THR A 109 -6.49 -8.90 18.71
N ILE A 110 -5.89 -9.98 19.22
CA ILE A 110 -4.70 -9.92 20.07
C ILE A 110 -3.54 -9.27 19.32
N TRP A 111 -3.24 -9.70 18.09
CA TRP A 111 -2.15 -9.10 17.30
C TRP A 111 -2.34 -7.61 17.04
N VAL A 112 -3.56 -7.18 16.74
CA VAL A 112 -3.86 -5.74 16.62
C VAL A 112 -3.70 -5.04 17.97
N GLY A 113 -4.15 -5.68 19.05
CA GLY A 113 -4.03 -5.15 20.41
C GLY A 113 -2.58 -4.97 20.88
N GLU A 114 -1.66 -5.86 20.48
CA GLU A 114 -0.22 -5.73 20.74
C GLU A 114 0.33 -4.42 20.15
N GLU A 115 -0.01 -4.11 18.89
CA GLU A 115 0.39 -2.86 18.23
C GLU A 115 -0.23 -1.62 18.90
N LEU A 116 -1.46 -1.72 19.42
CA LEU A 116 -2.07 -0.63 20.20
C LEU A 116 -1.34 -0.39 21.53
N VAL A 117 -0.81 -1.44 22.16
CA VAL A 117 0.03 -1.30 23.35
C VAL A 117 1.37 -0.64 23.01
N GLU A 118 1.99 -0.99 21.87
CA GLU A 118 3.19 -0.31 21.38
C GLU A 118 2.93 1.17 21.08
N PHE A 119 1.77 1.50 20.49
CA PHE A 119 1.35 2.88 20.27
C PHE A 119 1.22 3.66 21.59
N LEU A 120 0.56 3.09 22.61
CA LEU A 120 0.46 3.71 23.93
C LEU A 120 1.82 3.90 24.60
N HIS A 121 2.73 2.93 24.43
CA HIS A 121 4.10 3.07 24.89
C HIS A 121 4.80 4.25 24.19
N ALA A 122 4.63 4.41 22.88
CA ALA A 122 5.17 5.54 22.14
C ALA A 122 4.55 6.89 22.53
N CYS A 123 3.30 6.91 23.00
CA CYS A 123 2.66 8.10 23.57
C CYS A 123 3.15 8.46 24.98
N SER A 124 3.91 7.58 25.64
CA SER A 124 4.30 7.72 27.03
C SER A 124 5.74 8.24 27.18
N LYS A 125 5.97 9.14 28.14
CA LYS A 125 7.29 9.69 28.44
C LYS A 125 8.13 8.83 29.39
N ASP A 126 7.46 8.02 30.21
CA ASP A 126 8.08 7.18 31.25
C ASP A 126 7.18 5.98 31.61
N LYS A 127 7.69 5.08 32.46
CA LYS A 127 7.01 3.86 32.88
C LYS A 127 5.73 4.11 33.67
N GLU A 128 5.70 5.17 34.47
CA GLU A 128 4.54 5.49 35.32
C GLU A 128 3.37 5.98 34.46
N GLN A 129 3.65 6.89 33.52
CA GLN A 129 2.65 7.35 32.56
C GLN A 129 2.16 6.20 31.68
N PHE A 130 3.05 5.33 31.20
CA PHE A 130 2.66 4.18 30.39
C PHE A 130 1.72 3.24 31.15
N ALA A 131 2.03 2.89 32.40
CA ALA A 131 1.16 2.07 33.23
C ALA A 131 -0.23 2.71 33.41
N LYS A 132 -0.27 4.02 33.69
CA LYS A 132 -1.54 4.77 33.82
C LYS A 132 -2.38 4.71 32.54
N LEU A 133 -1.77 4.96 31.38
CA LEU A 133 -2.47 4.90 30.09
C LEU A 133 -2.94 3.49 29.75
N TYR A 134 -2.13 2.47 30.03
CA TYR A 134 -2.48 1.08 29.81
C TYR A 134 -3.68 0.63 30.65
N TYR A 135 -3.72 0.97 31.95
CA TYR A 135 -4.87 0.62 32.79
C TYR A 135 -6.15 1.37 32.38
N ALA A 136 -6.05 2.64 31.98
CA ALA A 136 -7.19 3.38 31.43
C ALA A 136 -7.70 2.75 30.11
N PHE A 137 -6.79 2.27 29.27
CA PHE A 137 -7.14 1.52 28.06
C PHE A 137 -7.91 0.23 28.41
N LEU A 138 -7.44 -0.56 29.38
CA LEU A 138 -8.14 -1.76 29.83
C LEU A 138 -9.53 -1.45 30.42
N GLU A 139 -9.66 -0.36 31.17
CA GLU A 139 -10.96 0.09 31.70
C GLU A 139 -11.93 0.43 30.55
N GLY A 140 -11.48 1.19 29.55
CA GLY A 140 -12.27 1.51 28.36
C GLY A 140 -12.72 0.26 27.59
N LEU A 141 -11.84 -0.73 27.42
CA LEU A 141 -12.20 -2.03 26.82
C LEU A 141 -13.19 -2.79 27.70
N GLY A 142 -13.05 -2.74 29.02
CA GLY A 142 -13.98 -3.34 29.98
C GLY A 142 -15.39 -2.75 29.87
N GLU A 143 -15.51 -1.44 29.70
CA GLU A 143 -16.80 -0.78 29.48
C GLU A 143 -17.42 -1.15 28.12
N ALA A 144 -16.61 -1.24 27.06
CA ALA A 144 -17.08 -1.72 25.76
C ALA A 144 -17.60 -3.18 25.86
N TYR A 145 -16.88 -4.05 26.56
CA TYR A 145 -17.31 -5.42 26.83
C TYR A 145 -18.65 -5.49 27.56
N LYS A 146 -18.84 -4.69 28.62
CA LYS A 146 -20.12 -4.62 29.37
C LYS A 146 -21.28 -4.19 28.46
N LYS A 147 -21.07 -3.21 27.59
CA LYS A 147 -22.07 -2.77 26.61
C LYS A 147 -22.42 -3.87 25.61
N SER A 148 -21.42 -4.59 25.10
CA SER A 148 -21.65 -5.71 24.18
C SER A 148 -22.43 -6.86 24.83
N LEU A 149 -22.23 -7.14 26.12
CA LEU A 149 -23.01 -8.14 26.85
C LEU A 149 -24.51 -7.81 26.94
N ALA A 150 -24.88 -6.53 26.87
CA ALA A 150 -26.28 -6.10 26.90
C ALA A 150 -26.99 -6.27 25.54
N THR A 151 -26.28 -6.73 24.50
CA THR A 151 -26.83 -6.93 23.15
C THR A 151 -27.03 -8.41 22.84
N ASN A 152 -27.97 -8.71 21.95
CA ASN A 152 -28.18 -10.10 21.50
C ASN A 152 -27.04 -10.56 20.60
N PHE A 153 -26.58 -11.80 20.80
CA PHE A 153 -25.57 -12.41 19.93
C PHE A 153 -26.15 -12.72 18.54
N ILE A 154 -25.47 -12.26 17.50
CA ILE A 154 -25.85 -12.50 16.11
C ILE A 154 -25.65 -13.98 15.77
N GLN A 155 -26.74 -14.67 15.43
CA GLN A 155 -26.73 -16.09 15.05
C GLN A 155 -26.63 -16.29 13.53
N ASP A 156 -27.22 -15.38 12.75
CA ASP A 156 -27.18 -15.49 11.28
C ASP A 156 -25.75 -15.28 10.75
N ASN A 157 -25.34 -16.12 9.80
CA ASN A 157 -23.98 -16.09 9.28
C ASN A 157 -23.69 -14.86 8.40
N THR A 158 -24.68 -14.37 7.65
CA THR A 158 -24.52 -13.18 6.80
C THR A 158 -24.40 -11.95 7.68
N GLU A 159 -25.29 -11.80 8.66
CA GLU A 159 -25.25 -10.70 9.63
C GLU A 159 -23.94 -10.71 10.44
N ARG A 160 -23.40 -11.90 10.78
CA ARG A 160 -22.06 -11.99 11.40
C ARG A 160 -20.96 -11.45 10.50
N ILE A 161 -21.00 -11.74 9.19
CA ILE A 161 -20.02 -11.21 8.23
C ILE A 161 -20.14 -9.68 8.15
N VAL A 162 -21.36 -9.16 8.07
CA VAL A 162 -21.64 -7.71 8.03
C VAL A 162 -21.10 -7.04 9.30
N ALA A 163 -21.45 -7.54 10.48
CA ALA A 163 -20.99 -6.98 11.75
C ALA A 163 -19.46 -7.07 11.93
N MET A 164 -18.81 -8.14 11.45
CA MET A 164 -17.35 -8.22 11.44
C MET A 164 -16.71 -7.20 10.50
N ALA A 165 -17.28 -7.01 9.31
CA ALA A 165 -16.78 -6.02 8.35
C ALA A 165 -16.95 -4.59 8.87
N ASP A 166 -18.09 -4.30 9.50
CA ASP A 166 -18.42 -3.02 10.16
C ASP A 166 -17.39 -2.68 11.25
N ALA A 167 -17.18 -3.59 12.21
CA ALA A 167 -16.19 -3.39 13.26
C ALA A 167 -14.75 -3.20 12.72
N LEU A 168 -14.38 -3.93 11.65
CA LEU A 168 -13.05 -3.82 11.04
C LEU A 168 -12.87 -2.49 10.30
N ILE A 169 -13.89 -2.01 9.59
CA ILE A 169 -13.78 -0.73 8.86
C ILE A 169 -13.84 0.47 9.81
N ASP A 170 -14.61 0.40 10.89
CA ASP A 170 -14.61 1.42 11.94
C ASP A 170 -13.25 1.49 12.63
N SER A 171 -12.65 0.34 12.95
CA SER A 171 -11.29 0.29 13.50
C SER A 171 -10.27 0.89 12.54
N ASP A 172 -10.35 0.55 11.25
CA ASP A 172 -9.48 1.10 10.21
C ASP A 172 -9.65 2.62 10.05
N TYR A 173 -10.87 3.14 10.22
CA TYR A 173 -11.17 4.57 10.20
C TYR A 173 -10.48 5.30 11.35
N PHE A 174 -10.59 4.79 12.58
CA PHE A 174 -9.91 5.37 13.74
C PHE A 174 -8.38 5.30 13.61
N LEU A 175 -7.84 4.18 13.13
CA LEU A 175 -6.39 4.05 12.87
C LEU A 175 -5.91 5.09 11.84
N LYS A 176 -6.68 5.33 10.77
CA LYS A 176 -6.39 6.40 9.82
C LYS A 176 -6.49 7.79 10.45
N GLY A 177 -7.45 8.00 11.35
CA GLY A 177 -7.54 9.21 12.18
C GLY A 177 -6.24 9.46 12.96
N SER A 178 -5.65 8.42 13.56
CA SER A 178 -4.35 8.55 14.24
C SER A 178 -3.21 8.95 13.29
N PHE A 179 -3.18 8.44 12.06
CA PHE A 179 -2.22 8.90 11.04
C PHE A 179 -2.44 10.37 10.64
N VAL A 180 -3.70 10.81 10.57
CA VAL A 180 -4.05 12.22 10.33
C VAL A 180 -3.54 13.10 11.46
N GLU A 181 -3.75 12.71 12.72
CA GLU A 181 -3.25 13.46 13.89
C GLU A 181 -1.72 13.45 13.99
N LEU A 182 -1.06 12.36 13.58
CA LEU A 182 0.39 12.28 13.46
C LEU A 182 0.94 13.15 12.31
N GLY A 183 0.10 13.53 11.34
CA GLY A 183 0.54 14.22 10.12
C GLY A 183 1.38 13.33 9.20
N VAL A 184 1.21 12.01 9.26
CA VAL A 184 2.03 11.04 8.52
C VAL A 184 1.18 10.27 7.52
N LEU A 185 1.56 10.32 6.25
CA LEU A 185 0.91 9.58 5.17
C LEU A 185 1.27 8.08 5.25
N PRO A 186 0.29 7.17 5.40
CA PRO A 186 0.57 5.77 5.74
C PRO A 186 1.01 4.90 4.56
N GLN A 187 0.73 5.29 3.31
CA GLN A 187 0.94 4.41 2.14
C GLN A 187 2.39 3.92 1.99
N GLN A 188 3.37 4.82 2.08
CA GLN A 188 4.79 4.45 1.94
C GLN A 188 5.28 3.61 3.12
N LEU A 189 4.83 3.93 4.34
CA LEU A 189 5.15 3.14 5.53
C LEU A 189 4.60 1.72 5.40
N PHE A 190 3.38 1.58 4.89
CA PHE A 190 2.75 0.28 4.65
C PHE A 190 3.54 -0.54 3.63
N GLU A 191 3.99 0.08 2.54
CA GLU A 191 4.82 -0.58 1.53
C GLU A 191 6.18 -1.03 2.07
N ILE A 192 6.80 -0.23 2.95
CA ILE A 192 8.05 -0.60 3.64
C ILE A 192 7.84 -1.83 4.53
N VAL A 193 6.78 -1.84 5.36
CA VAL A 193 6.45 -2.98 6.24
C VAL A 193 6.12 -4.22 5.41
N HIS A 194 5.34 -4.06 4.34
CA HIS A 194 5.03 -5.17 3.43
C HIS A 194 6.30 -5.76 2.80
N ALA A 195 7.18 -4.92 2.26
CA ALA A 195 8.43 -5.37 1.64
C ALA A 195 9.32 -6.11 2.65
N SER A 196 9.41 -5.59 3.89
CA SER A 196 10.13 -6.27 4.97
C SER A 196 9.48 -7.62 5.32
N ASN A 197 8.16 -7.70 5.41
CA ASN A 197 7.45 -8.96 5.66
C ASN A 197 7.67 -9.99 4.54
N MET A 198 7.58 -9.57 3.27
CA MET A 198 7.83 -10.44 2.13
C MET A 198 9.30 -10.90 2.03
N SER A 199 10.24 -10.10 2.54
CA SER A 199 11.66 -10.49 2.60
C SER A 199 11.94 -11.66 3.55
N LYS A 200 10.98 -12.06 4.40
CA LYS A 200 11.11 -13.25 5.27
C LYS A 200 11.03 -14.57 4.50
N LEU A 201 10.57 -14.56 3.24
CA LEU A 201 10.51 -15.77 2.41
C LEU A 201 11.91 -16.29 2.07
N PHE A 202 12.05 -17.61 2.06
CA PHE A 202 13.25 -18.30 1.62
C PHE A 202 13.14 -18.61 0.12
N THR A 203 14.25 -18.46 -0.58
CA THR A 203 14.38 -18.84 -1.99
C THR A 203 14.95 -20.25 -2.05
N ASP A 204 14.26 -21.17 -2.74
CA ASP A 204 14.81 -22.50 -3.03
C ASP A 204 15.80 -22.48 -4.21
N GLU A 205 16.43 -23.63 -4.48
CA GLU A 205 17.39 -23.81 -5.56
C GLU A 205 16.83 -23.50 -6.97
N ASN A 206 15.50 -23.53 -7.14
CA ASN A 206 14.82 -23.21 -8.39
C ASN A 206 14.35 -21.75 -8.45
N GLY A 207 14.68 -20.94 -7.44
CA GLY A 207 14.27 -19.53 -7.34
C GLY A 207 12.86 -19.33 -6.79
N LYS A 208 12.17 -20.38 -6.33
CA LYS A 208 10.81 -20.28 -5.79
C LYS A 208 10.83 -19.88 -4.32
N LYS A 209 10.00 -18.89 -3.99
CA LYS A 209 9.86 -18.35 -2.64
C LYS A 209 8.89 -19.18 -1.79
N HIS A 210 9.27 -19.48 -0.56
CA HIS A 210 8.46 -20.23 0.40
C HIS A 210 8.72 -19.76 1.85
N PRO A 211 7.71 -19.81 2.74
CA PRO A 211 7.89 -19.48 4.15
C PRO A 211 8.49 -20.67 4.91
N LYS A 212 9.19 -20.38 6.01
CA LYS A 212 9.57 -21.39 7.01
C LYS A 212 9.06 -20.94 8.38
N TYR A 213 8.73 -21.91 9.24
CA TYR A 213 8.16 -21.65 10.56
C TYR A 213 8.97 -22.38 11.63
N ARG A 214 8.97 -21.82 12.84
CA ARG A 214 9.35 -22.52 14.05
C ARG A 214 8.23 -23.46 14.51
N GLU A 215 8.54 -24.31 15.48
CA GLU A 215 7.58 -25.23 16.11
C GLU A 215 6.36 -24.50 16.71
N ASP A 216 6.54 -23.26 17.19
CA ASP A 216 5.46 -22.43 17.73
C ASP A 216 4.61 -21.71 16.65
N GLY A 217 4.87 -21.98 15.36
CA GLY A 217 4.18 -21.35 14.24
C GLY A 217 4.67 -19.95 13.90
N LYS A 218 5.73 -19.44 14.55
CA LYS A 218 6.32 -18.14 14.19
C LYS A 218 7.08 -18.23 12.87
N VAL A 219 6.84 -17.28 11.98
CA VAL A 219 7.56 -17.14 10.70
C VAL A 219 9.05 -16.89 10.96
N LEU A 220 9.91 -17.69 10.34
CA LEU A 220 11.37 -17.53 10.33
C LEU A 220 11.79 -16.46 9.32
N LYS A 221 12.94 -15.83 9.60
CA LYS A 221 13.55 -14.81 8.74
C LYS A 221 14.54 -15.49 7.79
N SER A 222 14.46 -15.19 6.49
CA SER A 222 15.43 -15.67 5.50
C SER A 222 16.74 -14.88 5.58
N PRO A 223 17.81 -15.33 4.90
CA PRO A 223 19.05 -14.55 4.75
C PRO A 223 18.87 -13.21 4.03
N GLU A 224 17.83 -13.07 3.20
CA GLU A 224 17.49 -11.83 2.48
C GLU A 224 16.65 -10.86 3.32
N PHE A 225 16.26 -11.26 4.55
CA PHE A 225 15.41 -10.45 5.41
C PHE A 225 16.05 -9.11 5.75
N PHE A 226 15.27 -8.04 5.59
CA PHE A 226 15.63 -6.72 6.08
C PHE A 226 14.57 -6.18 7.06
N PRO A 227 14.98 -5.61 8.19
CA PRO A 227 14.06 -5.07 9.18
C PRO A 227 13.54 -3.67 8.71
N PRO A 228 12.28 -3.29 9.02
CA PRO A 228 11.66 -2.11 8.41
C PRO A 228 12.01 -0.77 9.11
N GLU A 229 12.49 -0.80 10.36
CA GLU A 229 12.52 0.33 11.29
C GLU A 229 13.34 1.50 10.75
N GLN A 230 14.52 1.22 10.17
CA GLN A 230 15.37 2.26 9.60
C GLN A 230 14.70 2.96 8.40
N LYS A 231 14.06 2.18 7.52
CA LYS A 231 13.34 2.73 6.35
C LYS A 231 12.09 3.51 6.76
N LEU A 232 11.37 3.04 7.78
CA LEU A 232 10.23 3.76 8.36
C LEU A 232 10.66 5.13 8.90
N LYS A 233 11.78 5.17 9.64
CA LYS A 233 12.35 6.42 10.13
C LYS A 233 12.73 7.37 8.99
N GLU A 234 13.41 6.87 7.97
CA GLU A 234 13.80 7.66 6.79
C GLU A 234 12.58 8.24 6.08
N GLU A 235 11.52 7.45 5.90
CA GLU A 235 10.29 7.90 5.25
C GLU A 235 9.55 8.96 6.08
N VAL A 236 9.45 8.79 7.40
CA VAL A 236 8.85 9.82 8.28
C VAL A 236 9.65 11.12 8.21
N LEU A 237 10.98 11.05 8.28
CA LEU A 237 11.84 12.24 8.17
C LEU A 237 11.71 12.91 6.80
N ARG A 238 11.56 12.13 5.71
CA ARG A 238 11.32 12.66 4.37
C ARG A 238 9.99 13.42 4.29
N GLN A 239 8.92 12.89 4.91
CA GLN A 239 7.63 13.58 4.94
C GLN A 239 7.67 14.87 5.77
N ALA A 240 8.44 14.89 6.86
CA ALA A 240 8.58 16.08 7.71
C ALA A 240 9.33 17.25 7.02
N GLN A 241 10.04 16.99 5.92
CA GLN A 241 10.80 17.98 5.16
C GLN A 241 10.06 18.51 3.91
N ALA A 242 8.89 17.94 3.58
CA ALA A 242 8.12 18.25 2.37
C ALA A 242 7.08 19.35 2.63
#